data_AF-A0A7K3PDD0-F1
#
_entry.id   AF-A0A7K3PDD0-F1
#
_cell.length_a   1.000
_cell.length_b   1.000
_cell.length_c   1.000
_cell.angle_alpha   90.00
_cell.angle_beta   90.00
_cell.angle_gamma   90.00
#
_symmetry.space_group_name_H-M   'P 1'
#
loop_
_entity.id
_entity.type
_entity.pdbx_description
1 polymer ?
#
loop_
_entity_poly.entity_id
_entity_poly.type
_entity_poly.pdbx_seq_one_letter_code
_entity_poly.pdbx_strand_id
1 'polypeptide(L)'
;MGEKDADDAAELKRRAKQLRECAREARTLARRVGPYLDDAVKKATPRAANFRTGDDKGAIWQGPFADDCTGTLQQRQRTLNGMGTALLADATRWEGQAEELDRQAAEKDKAKAGTGGN
;
A
#
# COMPACT_ATOMS: atom_id res chain seq x y z
N MET A 1 -34.67 -5.65 23.83
CA MET A 1 -33.59 -4.80 23.27
C MET A 1 -32.31 -5.57 22.92
N GLY A 2 -31.97 -6.71 23.54
CA GLY A 2 -30.66 -7.37 23.36
C GLY A 2 -30.35 -8.04 22.01
N GLU A 3 -31.28 -8.11 21.06
CA GLU A 3 -31.05 -8.68 19.72
C GLU A 3 -30.39 -7.66 18.79
N LYS A 4 -30.90 -6.42 18.78
CA LYS A 4 -30.37 -5.29 18.01
C LYS A 4 -28.92 -4.94 18.38
N ASP A 5 -28.56 -5.04 19.66
CA ASP A 5 -27.19 -4.73 20.12
C ASP A 5 -26.17 -5.81 19.73
N ALA A 6 -26.59 -7.08 19.63
CA ALA A 6 -25.72 -8.15 19.15
C ALA A 6 -25.53 -8.10 17.64
N ASP A 7 -26.60 -7.77 16.91
CA ASP A 7 -26.52 -7.51 15.47
C ASP A 7 -25.58 -6.32 15.18
N ASP A 8 -25.63 -5.27 15.99
CA ASP A 8 -24.71 -4.13 15.90
C ASP A 8 -23.25 -4.53 16.16
N ALA A 9 -22.97 -5.31 17.21
CA ALA A 9 -21.61 -5.76 17.53
C ALA A 9 -21.05 -6.71 16.46
N ALA A 10 -21.89 -7.60 15.92
CA ALA A 10 -21.53 -8.50 14.83
C ALA A 10 -21.22 -7.72 13.54
N GLU A 11 -22.00 -6.68 13.22
CA GLU A 11 -21.78 -5.83 12.06
C GLU A 11 -20.48 -5.01 12.18
N LEU A 12 -20.15 -4.51 13.38
CA LEU A 12 -18.86 -3.85 13.64
C LEU A 12 -17.68 -4.79 13.38
N LYS A 13 -17.73 -6.02 13.91
CA LYS A 13 -16.70 -7.05 13.68
C LYS A 13 -16.59 -7.42 12.20
N ARG A 14 -17.71 -7.50 11.48
CA ARG A 14 -17.74 -7.76 10.04
C ARG A 14 -17.02 -6.67 9.26
N ARG A 15 -17.30 -5.40 9.56
CA ARG A 15 -16.63 -4.25 8.92
C ARG A 15 -15.14 -4.21 9.24
N ALA A 16 -14.77 -4.48 10.49
CA ALA A 16 -13.36 -4.58 10.89
C ALA A 16 -12.63 -5.65 10.08
N LYS A 17 -13.24 -6.82 9.87
CA LYS A 17 -12.68 -7.88 9.03
C LYS A 17 -12.49 -7.42 7.58
N GLN A 18 -13.50 -6.78 6.98
CA GLN A 18 -13.40 -6.26 5.61
C GLN A 18 -12.27 -5.24 5.46
N LEU A 19 -12.13 -4.30 6.40
CA LEU A 19 -11.03 -3.33 6.39
C LEU A 19 -9.66 -4.01 6.44
N ARG A 20 -9.50 -5.08 7.22
CA ARG A 20 -8.26 -5.86 7.27
C ARG A 20 -7.97 -6.60 5.97
N GLU A 21 -9.00 -7.12 5.30
CA GLU A 21 -8.87 -7.73 3.98
C GLU A 21 -8.40 -6.68 2.95
N CYS A 22 -9.05 -5.52 2.91
CA CYS A 22 -8.61 -4.40 2.07
C CYS A 22 -7.17 -3.98 2.37
N ALA A 23 -6.78 -3.90 3.64
CA ALA A 23 -5.40 -3.55 4.03
C ALA A 23 -4.37 -4.59 3.57
N ARG A 24 -4.72 -5.89 3.57
CA ARG A 24 -3.84 -6.96 3.05
C ARG A 24 -3.70 -6.88 1.53
N GLU A 25 -4.80 -6.62 0.83
CA GLU A 25 -4.80 -6.46 -0.62
C GLU A 25 -3.99 -5.22 -1.03
N ALA A 26 -4.21 -4.08 -0.38
CA ALA A 26 -3.46 -2.85 -0.64
C ALA A 26 -1.94 -3.04 -0.44
N ARG A 27 -1.51 -3.76 0.60
CA ARG A 27 -0.08 -4.11 0.76
C ARG A 27 0.46 -5.01 -0.34
N THR A 28 -0.35 -5.98 -0.78
CA THR A 28 0.03 -6.90 -1.86
C THR A 28 0.20 -6.13 -3.16
N LEU A 29 -0.71 -5.20 -3.46
CA LEU A 29 -0.63 -4.32 -4.62
C LEU A 29 0.54 -3.35 -4.51
N ALA A 30 0.74 -2.71 -3.36
CA ALA A 30 1.84 -1.76 -3.14
C ALA A 30 3.22 -2.39 -3.41
N ARG A 31 3.43 -3.63 -2.95
CA ARG A 31 4.67 -4.40 -3.17
C ARG A 31 4.94 -4.71 -4.63
N ARG A 32 3.89 -4.78 -5.46
CA ARG A 32 4.01 -5.03 -6.90
C ARG A 32 4.14 -3.74 -7.70
N VAL A 33 3.33 -2.74 -7.37
CA VAL A 33 3.21 -1.48 -8.11
C VAL A 33 4.40 -0.56 -7.86
N GLY A 34 4.78 -0.35 -6.59
CA GLY A 34 5.85 0.58 -6.23
C GLY A 34 7.14 0.36 -7.03
N PRO A 35 7.77 -0.81 -6.88
CA PRO A 35 9.06 -1.07 -7.52
C PRO A 35 8.96 -1.52 -8.98
N TYR A 36 7.78 -1.51 -9.60
CA TYR A 36 7.54 -2.15 -10.91
C TYR A 36 8.51 -1.69 -12.01
N LEU A 37 8.89 -0.41 -11.99
CA LEU A 37 9.81 0.17 -12.98
C LEU A 37 11.24 0.36 -12.46
N ASP A 38 11.56 -0.03 -11.23
CA ASP A 38 12.88 0.24 -10.63
C ASP A 38 14.01 -0.39 -11.45
N ASP A 39 13.85 -1.64 -11.86
CA ASP A 39 14.84 -2.33 -12.69
C ASP A 39 14.96 -1.73 -14.10
N ALA A 40 13.82 -1.31 -14.69
CA ALA A 40 13.81 -0.69 -16.00
C ALA A 40 14.54 0.66 -15.97
N VAL A 41 14.26 1.49 -14.96
CA VAL A 41 14.96 2.77 -14.75
C VAL A 41 16.43 2.55 -14.47
N LYS A 42 16.80 1.57 -13.64
CA LYS A 42 18.20 1.25 -13.33
C LYS A 42 19.00 0.82 -14.57
N LYS A 43 18.35 0.18 -15.55
CA LYS A 43 18.97 -0.22 -16.82
C LYS A 43 19.02 0.92 -17.84
N ALA A 44 17.97 1.75 -17.89
CA ALA A 44 17.87 2.88 -18.82
C ALA A 44 18.70 4.09 -18.38
N THR A 45 18.93 4.26 -17.07
CA THR A 45 19.79 5.33 -16.56
C THR A 45 21.23 5.03 -16.99
N PRO A 46 21.86 5.90 -17.82
CA PRO A 46 23.18 5.63 -18.37
C PRO A 46 24.19 5.38 -17.25
N ARG A 47 24.83 4.21 -17.21
CA ARG A 47 25.94 3.95 -16.30
C ARG A 47 27.24 4.46 -16.94
N ALA A 48 27.50 5.76 -16.83
CA ALA A 48 28.83 6.33 -17.08
C ALA A 48 29.88 5.83 -16.04
N ALA A 49 29.46 5.29 -14.89
CA ALA A 49 30.39 5.05 -13.78
C ALA A 49 30.92 3.61 -13.59
N ASN A 50 30.39 2.59 -14.29
CA ASN A 50 30.71 1.18 -13.96
C ASN A 50 31.01 0.26 -15.17
N PHE A 51 31.44 0.81 -16.30
CA PHE A 51 32.14 0.03 -17.32
C PHE A 51 33.63 0.13 -17.00
N ARG A 52 34.21 -0.89 -16.37
CA ARG A 52 35.53 -0.84 -15.70
C ARG A 52 36.76 -0.50 -16.59
N THR A 53 36.61 -0.14 -17.85
CA THR A 53 37.74 0.15 -18.74
C THR A 53 37.30 0.97 -19.95
N GLY A 54 37.59 2.28 -19.93
CA GLY A 54 37.73 3.11 -21.15
C GLY A 54 36.48 3.87 -21.62
N ASP A 55 36.51 5.18 -21.40
CA ASP A 55 35.70 6.27 -21.97
C ASP A 55 34.17 6.16 -21.93
N ASP A 56 33.53 7.29 -21.63
CA ASP A 56 32.08 7.55 -21.63
C ASP A 56 31.38 7.30 -23.00
N LYS A 57 32.07 6.71 -23.98
CA LYS A 57 31.64 6.42 -25.34
C LYS A 57 30.97 5.04 -25.52
N GLY A 58 30.90 4.22 -24.47
CA GLY A 58 30.40 2.83 -24.53
C GLY A 58 28.91 2.63 -24.22
N ALA A 59 28.20 3.66 -23.75
CA ALA A 59 26.76 3.56 -23.50
C ALA A 59 25.99 3.60 -24.83
N ILE A 60 25.48 2.45 -25.29
CA ILE A 60 24.67 2.36 -26.52
C ILE A 60 23.37 3.19 -26.39
N TRP A 61 22.89 3.41 -25.16
CA TRP A 61 21.69 4.18 -24.84
C TRP A 61 22.06 5.59 -24.38
N GLN A 62 22.24 6.51 -25.33
CA GLN A 62 22.62 7.91 -25.11
C GLN A 62 22.05 8.82 -26.18
N GLY A 63 22.05 10.14 -25.92
CA GLY A 63 21.55 11.18 -26.82
C GLY A 63 20.12 11.64 -26.52
N PRO A 64 19.63 12.69 -27.18
CA PRO A 64 18.39 13.38 -26.78
C PRO A 64 17.16 12.47 -26.65
N PHE A 65 17.02 11.51 -27.57
CA PHE A 65 15.93 10.53 -27.50
C PHE A 65 16.05 9.60 -26.28
N ALA A 66 17.26 9.16 -25.95
CA ALA A 66 17.52 8.33 -24.78
C ALA A 66 17.25 9.11 -23.49
N ASP A 67 17.62 10.39 -23.44
CA ASP A 67 17.35 11.28 -22.31
C ASP A 67 15.85 11.48 -22.09
N ASP A 68 15.10 11.80 -23.15
CA ASP A 68 13.63 12.00 -23.09
C ASP A 68 12.90 10.72 -22.64
N CYS A 69 13.30 9.57 -23.20
CA CYS A 69 12.72 8.28 -22.85
C CYS A 69 13.06 7.89 -21.40
N THR A 70 14.30 8.10 -20.97
CA THR A 70 14.73 7.84 -19.59
C THR A 70 14.02 8.77 -18.61
N GLY A 71 13.86 10.04 -18.96
CA GLY A 71 13.10 11.02 -18.17
C GLY A 71 11.64 10.62 -18.00
N THR A 72 10.99 10.18 -19.08
CA THR A 72 9.61 9.67 -19.05
C THR A 72 9.51 8.42 -18.16
N LEU A 73 10.47 7.50 -18.28
CA LEU A 73 10.49 6.27 -17.49
C LEU A 73 10.68 6.57 -15.99
N GLN A 74 11.59 7.49 -15.64
CA GLN A 74 11.79 7.97 -14.27
C GLN A 74 10.53 8.65 -13.72
N GLN A 75 9.84 9.46 -14.52
CA GLN A 75 8.60 10.09 -14.09
C GLN A 75 7.54 9.04 -13.76
N ARG A 76 7.34 8.04 -14.62
CA ARG A 76 6.41 6.94 -14.38
C ARG A 76 6.79 6.12 -13.15
N GLN A 77 8.08 5.83 -12.97
CA GLN A 77 8.58 5.14 -11.78
C GLN A 77 8.24 5.91 -10.50
N ARG A 78 8.43 7.23 -10.47
CA ARG A 78 8.06 8.06 -9.32
C ARG A 78 6.56 7.99 -9.05
N THR A 79 5.73 8.06 -10.09
CA THR A 79 4.27 7.92 -9.95
C THR A 79 3.88 6.58 -9.34
N LEU A 80 4.45 5.47 -9.83
CA LEU A 80 4.15 4.13 -9.31
C LEU A 80 4.63 3.94 -7.86
N ASN A 81 5.82 4.45 -7.53
CA ASN A 81 6.32 4.49 -6.15
C ASN A 81 5.42 5.32 -5.23
N GLY A 82 4.91 6.46 -5.72
CA GLY A 82 3.93 7.27 -5.02
C GLY A 82 2.63 6.51 -4.74
N MET A 83 2.08 5.82 -5.75
CA MET A 83 0.89 4.97 -5.61
C MET A 83 1.11 3.84 -4.60
N GLY A 84 2.27 3.16 -4.66
CA GLY A 84 2.64 2.13 -3.69
C GLY A 84 2.69 2.68 -2.26
N THR A 85 3.27 3.87 -2.08
CA THR A 85 3.35 4.53 -0.78
C THR A 85 1.96 4.92 -0.26
N ALA A 86 1.10 5.46 -1.12
CA ALA A 86 -0.28 5.81 -0.77
C ALA A 86 -1.09 4.57 -0.34
N LEU A 87 -0.97 3.45 -1.08
CA LEU A 87 -1.61 2.19 -0.71
C LEU A 87 -1.13 1.66 0.65
N LEU A 88 0.16 1.81 0.99
CA LEU A 88 0.67 1.43 2.31
C LEU A 88 0.09 2.32 3.42
N ALA A 89 -0.02 3.62 3.18
CA ALA A 89 -0.62 4.55 4.14
C ALA A 89 -2.12 4.24 4.37
N ASP A 90 -2.87 3.96 3.30
CA ASP A 90 -4.27 3.56 3.38
C ASP A 90 -4.44 2.23 4.13
N ALA A 91 -3.56 1.25 3.87
CA ALA A 91 -3.58 -0.03 4.59
C ALA A 91 -3.39 0.16 6.11
N THR A 92 -2.44 1.00 6.53
CA THR A 92 -2.24 1.33 7.96
C THR A 92 -3.46 2.03 8.54
N ARG A 93 -4.08 2.96 7.80
CA ARG A 93 -5.29 3.66 8.24
C ARG A 93 -6.46 2.70 8.43
N TRP A 94 -6.70 1.80 7.49
CA TRP A 94 -7.79 0.81 7.57
C TRP A 94 -7.60 -0.16 8.72
N GLU A 95 -6.36 -0.54 9.05
CA GLU A 95 -6.10 -1.35 10.25
C GLU A 95 -6.43 -0.63 11.54
N GLY A 96 -6.01 0.63 11.69
CA GLY A 96 -6.39 1.43 12.86
C GLY A 96 -7.90 1.58 13.00
N GLN A 97 -8.62 1.75 11.88
CA GLN A 97 -10.08 1.76 11.88
C GLN A 97 -10.69 0.40 12.24
N ALA A 98 -10.11 -0.70 11.79
CA ALA A 98 -10.57 -2.04 12.15
C ALA A 98 -10.39 -2.32 13.65
N GLU A 99 -9.27 -1.90 14.24
CA GLU A 99 -9.02 -1.99 15.68
C GLU A 99 -10.01 -1.16 16.50
N GLU A 100 -10.34 0.03 16.03
CA GLU A 100 -11.37 0.88 16.63
C GLU A 100 -12.74 0.19 16.65
N LEU A 101 -13.16 -0.37 15.51
CA LEU A 101 -14.43 -1.07 15.38
C LEU A 101 -14.50 -2.31 16.29
N ASP A 102 -13.42 -3.08 16.41
CA ASP A 102 -13.36 -4.22 17.32
C ASP A 102 -13.47 -3.79 18.78
N ARG A 103 -12.86 -2.66 19.15
CA ARG A 103 -12.99 -2.12 20.50
C ARG A 103 -14.43 -1.72 20.80
N GLN A 104 -15.09 -1.03 19.87
CA GLN A 104 -16.50 -0.67 20.00
C GLN A 104 -17.41 -1.90 20.11
N ALA A 105 -17.13 -2.94 19.32
CA ALA A 105 -17.86 -4.19 19.40
C ALA A 105 -17.68 -4.87 20.76
N ALA A 106 -16.45 -4.89 21.29
CA ALA A 106 -16.16 -5.47 22.61
C ALA A 106 -16.86 -4.71 23.75
N GLU A 107 -16.91 -3.37 23.69
CA GLU A 107 -17.64 -2.58 24.69
C GLU A 107 -19.16 -2.83 24.63
N LYS A 108 -19.74 -3.00 23.42
CA LYS A 108 -21.15 -3.39 23.27
C LYS A 108 -21.44 -4.78 23.84
N ASP A 109 -20.58 -5.75 23.58
CA ASP A 109 -20.71 -7.11 24.12
C ASP A 109 -20.68 -7.10 25.67
N LYS A 110 -19.78 -6.32 26.27
CA LYS A 110 -19.69 -6.16 27.74
C LYS A 110 -20.95 -5.50 28.32
N ALA A 111 -21.44 -4.43 27.70
CA ALA A 111 -22.65 -3.74 28.14
C ALA A 111 -23.88 -4.66 28.14
N LYS A 112 -23.99 -5.53 27.13
CA LYS A 112 -25.05 -6.55 27.05
C LYS A 112 -24.94 -7.57 28.18
N ALA A 113 -23.73 -8.04 28.50
CA ALA A 113 -23.50 -9.00 29.59
C ALA A 113 -23.85 -8.42 30.98
N GLY A 114 -23.61 -7.13 31.22
CA GLY A 114 -23.93 -6.47 32.49
C GLY A 114 -25.42 -6.18 32.72
N THR A 115 -26.24 -6.13 31.66
CA THR A 115 -27.68 -5.79 31.75
C THR A 115 -28.57 -7.02 32.04
N GLY A 116 -28.04 -8.24 31.94
CA GLY A 116 -28.80 -9.49 32.10
C GLY A 116 -28.84 -10.06 33.53
N GLY A 117 -28.27 -9.38 34.51
CA GLY A 117 -28.23 -9.83 35.90
C GLY A 117 -28.96 -8.88 36.83
N ASN A 118 -30.30 -8.94 36.85
CA ASN A 118 -31.10 -8.44 37.96
C ASN A 118 -32.49 -9.08 38.01
#